data_AF-A0A6A3GK39-F1
#
_entry.id   AF-A0A6A3GK39-F1
#
_cell.length_a   1.000
_cell.length_b   1.000
_cell.length_c   1.000
_cell.angle_alpha   90.00
_cell.angle_beta   90.00
_cell.angle_gamma   90.00
#
_symmetry.space_group_name_H-M   'P 1'
#
loop_
_entity.id
_entity.type
_entity.pdbx_description
1 polymer ?
#
loop_
_entity_poly.entity_id
_entity_poly.type
_entity_poly.pdbx_seq_one_letter_code
_entity_poly.pdbx_strand_id
1 'polypeptide(L)'
;MKGLVNAESQQEYDDGKVALLETLDNDKENHLYMSFMQHWDTTTDEWVMFKRGGVPHLKNNTNNRLETKWGRVKEVVDGNFTIDELVTMLITLQEYAEERYLAEFHRVGSRPPMAEDPELTGLALQLSDYAFRMVAEQHKGHWSDGEL
;
A
#
# COMPACT_ATOMS: atom_id res chain seq x y z
N MET A 1 -12.52 3.37 -13.31
CA MET A 1 -11.76 2.90 -12.11
C MET A 1 -10.93 3.99 -11.45
N LYS A 2 -9.93 4.63 -12.10
CA LYS A 2 -9.13 5.70 -11.45
C LYS A 2 -9.97 6.83 -10.82
N GLY A 3 -11.06 7.23 -11.47
CA GLY A 3 -11.99 8.23 -10.91
C GLY A 3 -12.67 7.77 -9.61
N LEU A 4 -13.07 6.49 -9.52
CA LEU A 4 -13.67 5.91 -8.31
C LEU A 4 -12.67 5.82 -7.16
N VAL A 5 -11.45 5.34 -7.45
CA VAL A 5 -10.39 5.20 -6.45
C VAL A 5 -10.03 6.56 -5.86
N ASN A 6 -9.92 7.58 -6.72
CA ASN A 6 -9.48 8.92 -6.33
C ASN A 6 -10.61 9.85 -5.89
N ALA A 7 -11.85 9.38 -5.80
CA ALA A 7 -12.97 10.21 -5.38
C ALA A 7 -12.65 10.89 -4.03
N GLU A 8 -12.82 12.21 -3.98
CA GLU A 8 -12.57 13.04 -2.80
C GLU A 8 -13.85 13.26 -1.98
N SER A 9 -15.00 12.79 -2.48
CA SER A 9 -16.28 12.81 -1.78
C SER A 9 -17.19 11.65 -2.16
N GLN A 10 -18.23 11.42 -1.35
CA GLN A 10 -19.27 10.43 -1.67
C GLN A 10 -19.97 10.76 -2.99
N GLN A 11 -20.21 12.04 -3.27
CA GLN A 11 -20.84 12.47 -4.52
C GLN A 11 -19.99 12.11 -5.74
N GLU A 12 -18.69 12.41 -5.71
CA GLU A 12 -17.78 12.05 -6.81
C GLU A 12 -17.70 10.54 -7.05
N TYR A 13 -17.75 9.76 -5.97
CA TYR A 13 -17.82 8.31 -6.07
C TYR A 13 -19.12 7.84 -6.73
N ASP A 14 -20.26 8.37 -6.28
CA ASP A 14 -21.57 8.01 -6.81
C ASP A 14 -21.71 8.38 -8.29
N ASP A 15 -21.23 9.57 -8.69
CA ASP A 15 -21.20 10.02 -10.08
C ASP A 15 -20.31 9.10 -10.94
N GLY A 16 -19.12 8.75 -10.44
CA GLY A 16 -18.22 7.83 -11.11
C GLY A 16 -18.78 6.41 -11.21
N LYS A 17 -19.58 5.99 -10.23
CA LYS A 17 -20.24 4.69 -10.21
C LYS A 17 -21.33 4.63 -11.26
N VAL A 18 -22.19 5.65 -11.32
CA VAL A 18 -23.23 5.76 -12.35
C VAL A 18 -22.60 5.69 -13.74
N ALA A 19 -21.56 6.49 -14.01
CA ALA A 19 -20.88 6.49 -15.30
C ALA A 19 -20.27 5.11 -15.66
N LEU A 20 -19.74 4.39 -14.68
CA LEU A 20 -19.23 3.02 -14.89
C LEU A 20 -20.36 2.06 -15.26
N LEU A 21 -21.48 2.09 -14.53
CA LEU A 21 -22.62 1.20 -14.77
C LEU A 21 -23.32 1.49 -16.10
N GLU A 22 -23.41 2.76 -16.50
CA GLU A 22 -23.88 3.18 -17.82
C GLU A 22 -23.01 2.63 -18.96
N THR A 23 -21.69 2.57 -18.76
CA THR A 23 -20.77 1.97 -19.74
C THR A 23 -21.02 0.46 -19.93
N LEU A 24 -21.63 -0.19 -18.94
CA LEU A 24 -22.03 -1.60 -18.98
C LEU A 24 -23.49 -1.77 -19.44
N ASP A 25 -24.11 -0.72 -19.98
CA ASP A 25 -25.53 -0.67 -20.36
C ASP A 25 -26.48 -1.04 -19.21
N ASN A 26 -26.02 -0.86 -17.96
CA ASN A 26 -26.69 -1.32 -16.74
C ASN A 26 -27.10 -2.81 -16.79
N ASP A 27 -26.38 -3.62 -17.57
CA ASP A 27 -26.61 -5.07 -17.65
C ASP A 27 -26.22 -5.73 -16.32
N LYS A 28 -27.24 -6.11 -15.56
CA LYS A 28 -27.08 -6.73 -14.23
C LYS A 28 -26.56 -8.17 -14.30
N GLU A 29 -26.65 -8.81 -15.46
CA GLU A 29 -26.11 -10.15 -15.71
C GLU A 29 -24.65 -10.09 -16.18
N ASN A 30 -24.14 -8.89 -16.47
CA ASN A 30 -22.75 -8.71 -16.84
C ASN A 30 -21.84 -9.10 -15.66
N HIS A 31 -20.87 -9.96 -15.94
CA HIS A 31 -19.96 -10.46 -14.90
C HIS A 31 -19.18 -9.34 -14.19
N LEU A 32 -18.81 -8.29 -14.91
CA LEU A 32 -18.14 -7.12 -14.33
C LEU A 32 -19.10 -6.32 -13.44
N TYR A 33 -20.37 -6.16 -13.85
CA TYR A 33 -21.40 -5.52 -13.04
C TYR A 33 -21.58 -6.28 -11.72
N MET A 34 -21.81 -7.59 -11.79
CA MET A 34 -22.02 -8.43 -10.61
C MET A 34 -20.82 -8.39 -9.67
N SER A 35 -19.61 -8.58 -10.22
CA SER A 35 -18.38 -8.55 -9.43
C SER A 35 -18.15 -7.19 -8.77
N PHE A 36 -18.40 -6.09 -9.49
CA PHE A 36 -18.27 -4.75 -8.96
C PHE A 36 -19.24 -4.50 -7.80
N MET A 37 -20.53 -4.80 -7.99
CA MET A 37 -21.55 -4.58 -6.97
C MET A 37 -21.36 -5.50 -5.75
N GLN A 38 -20.87 -6.73 -5.95
CA GLN A 38 -20.69 -7.69 -4.87
C GLN A 38 -19.42 -7.44 -4.06
N HIS A 39 -18.31 -7.08 -4.72
CA HIS A 39 -16.99 -7.07 -4.09
C HIS A 39 -16.35 -5.69 -3.98
N TRP A 40 -16.55 -4.82 -4.96
CA TRP A 40 -15.88 -3.51 -4.98
C TRP A 40 -16.70 -2.45 -4.25
N ASP A 41 -17.99 -2.35 -4.55
CA ASP A 41 -18.87 -1.34 -3.97
C ASP A 41 -19.10 -1.55 -2.45
N THR A 42 -19.07 -2.81 -2.01
CA THR A 42 -19.22 -3.21 -0.60
C THR A 42 -17.96 -2.98 0.23
N THR A 43 -16.79 -2.79 -0.39
CA THR A 43 -15.48 -2.65 0.28
C THR A 43 -14.86 -1.27 0.06
N THR A 44 -15.66 -0.26 -0.28
CA THR A 44 -15.18 1.09 -0.62
C THR A 44 -14.31 1.74 0.44
N ASP A 45 -14.49 1.40 1.72
CA ASP A 45 -13.65 1.90 2.82
C ASP A 45 -12.18 1.46 2.69
N GLU A 46 -11.88 0.38 1.97
CA GLU A 46 -10.52 -0.15 1.81
C GLU A 46 -9.72 0.57 0.71
N TRP A 47 -10.40 1.11 -0.31
CA TRP A 47 -9.74 1.52 -1.55
C TRP A 47 -10.14 2.90 -2.07
N VAL A 48 -11.24 3.51 -1.61
CA VAL A 48 -11.66 4.86 -2.01
C VAL A 48 -10.96 5.92 -1.15
N MET A 49 -10.36 6.93 -1.79
CA MET A 49 -9.49 7.91 -1.12
C MET A 49 -10.18 8.66 0.02
N PHE A 50 -11.39 9.22 -0.18
CA PHE A 50 -12.05 10.01 0.87
C PHE A 50 -12.47 9.19 2.09
N LYS A 51 -12.70 7.88 1.94
CA LYS A 51 -13.07 6.98 3.04
C LYS A 51 -11.87 6.51 3.87
N ARG A 52 -10.65 6.69 3.35
CA ARG A 52 -9.39 6.33 4.01
C ARG A 52 -8.77 7.48 4.82
N GLY A 53 -9.56 8.50 5.12
CA GLY A 53 -9.17 9.72 5.82
C GLY A 53 -8.60 9.44 7.21
N GLY A 54 -7.30 9.69 7.38
CA GLY A 54 -6.61 9.57 8.67
C GLY A 54 -5.18 9.04 8.56
N VAL A 55 -4.79 8.44 7.44
CA VAL A 55 -3.44 7.92 7.25
C VAL A 55 -2.76 8.75 6.14
N PRO A 56 -1.60 9.38 6.38
CA PRO A 56 -0.88 10.14 5.37
C PRO A 56 -0.29 9.18 4.33
N HIS A 57 -1.06 8.91 3.28
CA HIS A 57 -0.67 7.96 2.23
C HIS A 57 0.33 8.56 1.24
N LEU A 58 0.59 9.87 1.25
CA LEU A 58 1.48 10.57 0.29
C LEU A 58 1.26 10.19 -1.19
N LYS A 59 0.02 9.84 -1.59
CA LYS A 59 -0.32 9.22 -2.89
C LYS A 59 0.42 7.90 -3.19
N ASN A 60 1.14 7.35 -2.21
CA ASN A 60 1.78 6.04 -2.17
C ASN A 60 0.80 5.00 -1.61
N ASN A 61 -0.23 4.66 -2.38
CA ASN A 61 -1.14 3.59 -2.01
C ASN A 61 -0.53 2.21 -2.32
N THR A 62 -1.00 1.16 -1.64
CA THR A 62 -0.53 -0.22 -1.85
C THR A 62 -0.58 -0.63 -3.31
N ASN A 63 -1.58 -0.15 -4.07
CA ASN A 63 -1.72 -0.46 -5.48
C ASN A 63 -0.55 0.10 -6.32
N ASN A 64 -0.11 1.33 -6.10
CA ASN A 64 1.05 1.91 -6.78
C ASN A 64 2.33 1.11 -6.49
N ARG A 65 2.49 0.62 -5.24
CA ARG A 65 3.62 -0.25 -4.86
C ARG A 65 3.55 -1.60 -5.58
N LEU A 66 2.36 -2.20 -5.67
CA LEU A 66 2.14 -3.47 -6.34
C LEU A 66 2.32 -3.36 -7.85
N GLU A 67 1.73 -2.34 -8.49
CA GLU A 67 1.89 -2.07 -9.92
C GLU A 67 3.36 -1.82 -10.29
N THR A 68 4.08 -1.06 -9.46
CA THR A 68 5.52 -0.82 -9.68
C THR A 68 6.31 -2.13 -9.60
N LYS A 69 6.05 -2.96 -8.58
CA LYS A 69 6.69 -4.28 -8.45
C LYS A 69 6.34 -5.20 -9.62
N TRP A 70 5.09 -5.22 -10.05
CA TRP A 70 4.65 -5.99 -11.22
C TRP A 70 5.30 -5.50 -12.52
N GLY A 71 5.48 -4.19 -12.67
CA GLY A 71 6.21 -3.61 -13.78
C GLY A 71 7.63 -4.17 -13.87
N ARG A 72 8.36 -4.21 -12.75
CA ARG A 72 9.72 -4.77 -12.68
C ARG A 72 9.77 -6.26 -13.01
N VAL A 73 8.78 -7.04 -12.56
CA VAL A 73 8.72 -8.46 -12.89
C VAL A 73 8.47 -8.68 -14.40
N LYS A 74 7.62 -7.86 -15.02
CA LYS A 74 7.39 -7.92 -16.48
C LYS A 74 8.61 -7.50 -17.31
N GLU A 75 9.56 -6.75 -16.75
CA GLU A 75 10.83 -6.42 -17.44
C GLU A 75 11.75 -7.66 -17.57
N VAL A 76 11.60 -8.65 -16.69
CA VAL A 76 12.46 -9.85 -16.65
C VAL A 76 11.74 -11.12 -17.11
N VAL A 77 10.40 -11.13 -17.11
CA VAL A 77 9.58 -12.23 -17.61
C VAL A 77 9.26 -12.07 -19.09
N ASP A 78 9.54 -13.11 -19.87
CA ASP A 78 9.13 -13.22 -21.28
C ASP A 78 7.84 -14.06 -21.40
N GLY A 79 6.97 -13.69 -22.37
CA GLY A 79 5.71 -14.41 -22.62
C GLY A 79 5.90 -15.82 -23.18
N ASN A 80 7.11 -16.19 -23.60
CA ASN A 80 7.45 -17.52 -24.12
C ASN A 80 7.89 -18.49 -23.01
N PHE A 81 7.97 -18.04 -21.76
CA PHE A 81 8.37 -18.91 -20.65
C PHE A 81 7.30 -19.98 -20.41
N THR A 82 7.72 -21.22 -20.24
CA THR A 82 6.86 -22.25 -19.67
C THR A 82 6.48 -21.89 -18.23
N ILE A 83 5.41 -22.50 -17.72
CA ILE A 83 4.96 -22.26 -16.34
C ILE A 83 6.10 -22.57 -15.34
N ASP A 84 6.84 -23.65 -15.58
CA ASP A 84 7.93 -24.07 -14.69
C ASP A 84 9.10 -23.07 -14.70
N GLU A 85 9.46 -22.55 -15.88
CA GLU A 85 10.50 -21.51 -16.02
C GLU A 85 10.07 -20.20 -15.35
N LEU A 86 8.80 -19.80 -15.54
CA LEU A 86 8.24 -18.62 -14.90
C LEU A 86 8.25 -18.73 -13.38
N VAL A 87 7.74 -19.84 -12.84
CA VAL A 87 7.67 -20.08 -11.39
C VAL A 87 9.08 -20.12 -10.79
N THR A 88 10.01 -20.82 -11.44
CA THR A 88 11.41 -20.91 -10.98
C THR A 88 12.04 -19.53 -10.91
N MET A 89 11.88 -18.70 -11.96
CA MET A 89 12.44 -17.37 -11.96
C MET A 89 11.79 -16.45 -10.91
N LEU A 90 10.47 -16.53 -10.70
CA LEU A 90 9.79 -15.75 -9.66
C LEU A 90 10.30 -16.09 -8.26
N ILE A 91 10.52 -17.38 -7.97
CA ILE A 91 11.09 -17.84 -6.70
C ILE A 91 12.51 -17.27 -6.54
N THR A 92 13.37 -17.42 -7.55
CA THR A 92 14.75 -16.90 -7.50
C THR A 92 14.79 -15.38 -7.29
N LEU A 93 13.91 -14.63 -7.95
CA LEU A 93 13.82 -13.18 -7.77
C LEU A 93 13.35 -12.79 -6.36
N GLN A 94 12.42 -13.57 -5.78
CA GLN A 94 11.97 -13.37 -4.41
C GLN A 94 13.10 -13.67 -3.42
N GLU A 95 13.77 -14.81 -3.54
CA GLU A 95 14.92 -15.19 -2.70
C GLU A 95 16.00 -14.12 -2.74
N TYR A 96 16.37 -13.65 -3.93
CA TYR A 96 17.35 -12.57 -4.08
C TYR A 96 16.89 -11.25 -3.41
N ALA A 97 15.61 -10.91 -3.51
CA ALA A 97 15.07 -9.71 -2.85
C ALA A 97 15.09 -9.84 -1.32
N GLU A 98 14.78 -11.03 -0.79
CA GLU A 98 14.82 -11.34 0.64
C GLU A 98 16.26 -11.30 1.18
N GLU A 99 17.22 -11.91 0.48
CA GLU A 99 18.64 -11.86 0.85
C GLU A 99 19.15 -10.43 0.90
N ARG A 100 18.82 -9.61 -0.09
CA ARG A 100 19.19 -8.19 -0.10
C ARG A 100 18.56 -7.42 1.05
N TYR A 101 17.29 -7.69 1.34
CA TYR A 101 16.61 -7.07 2.48
C TYR A 101 17.28 -7.45 3.79
N LEU A 102 17.58 -8.74 4.00
CA LEU A 102 18.28 -9.22 5.20
C LEU A 102 19.68 -8.62 5.31
N ALA A 103 20.44 -8.58 4.22
CA ALA A 103 21.75 -7.96 4.19
C ALA A 103 21.70 -6.48 4.61
N GLU A 104 20.72 -5.72 4.10
CA GLU A 104 20.53 -4.32 4.49
C GLU A 104 20.04 -4.18 5.94
N PHE A 105 19.14 -5.06 6.38
CA PHE A 105 18.64 -5.09 7.77
C PHE A 105 19.75 -5.40 8.78
N HIS A 106 20.67 -6.30 8.42
CA HIS A 106 21.80 -6.69 9.26
C HIS A 106 23.00 -5.74 9.14
N ARG A 107 23.00 -4.81 8.17
CA ARG A 107 24.06 -3.82 8.03
C ARG A 107 24.09 -2.90 9.26
N VAL A 108 25.29 -2.70 9.81
CA VAL A 108 25.53 -1.87 10.99
C VAL A 108 25.07 -0.44 10.70
N GLY A 109 24.24 0.12 11.57
CA GLY A 109 23.64 1.45 11.41
C GLY A 109 22.33 1.50 10.62
N SER A 110 21.86 0.37 10.06
CA SER A 110 20.54 0.28 9.41
C SER A 110 19.40 -0.02 10.38
N ARG A 111 19.72 -0.50 11.59
CA ARG A 111 18.71 -0.74 12.61
C ARG A 111 18.15 0.59 13.09
N PRO A 112 16.83 0.74 13.14
CA PRO A 112 16.23 1.88 13.81
C PRO A 112 16.77 1.95 15.24
N PRO A 113 16.99 3.16 15.79
CA PRO A 113 17.36 3.29 17.20
C PRO A 113 16.30 2.57 18.03
N MET A 114 16.70 1.52 18.76
CA MET A 114 15.82 0.94 19.77
C MET A 114 15.65 2.02 20.83
N ALA A 115 14.47 2.62 20.88
CA ALA A 115 14.15 3.60 21.91
C ALA A 115 14.01 2.87 23.25
N GLU A 116 14.30 3.56 24.35
CA GLU A 116 14.03 3.03 25.70
C GLU A 116 12.52 2.74 25.88
N ASP A 117 11.69 3.50 25.18
CA ASP A 117 10.25 3.34 25.14
C ASP A 117 9.81 2.22 24.16
N PRO A 118 9.02 1.23 24.62
CA PRO A 118 8.51 0.15 23.78
C PRO A 118 7.62 0.60 22.61
N GLU A 119 6.84 1.67 22.78
CA GLU A 119 5.98 2.24 21.75
C GLU A 119 6.81 2.93 20.66
N LEU A 120 7.82 3.72 21.06
CA LEU A 120 8.76 4.29 20.10
C LEU A 120 9.56 3.22 19.37
N THR A 121 9.94 2.12 20.05
CA THR A 121 10.61 0.99 19.40
C THR A 121 9.73 0.32 18.35
N GLY A 122 8.44 0.15 18.62
CA GLY A 122 7.47 -0.35 17.65
C GLY A 122 7.35 0.56 16.42
N LEU A 123 7.32 1.88 16.65
CA LEU A 123 7.27 2.88 15.58
C LEU A 123 8.56 2.96 14.76
N ALA A 124 9.71 2.78 15.39
CA ALA A 124 11.02 2.79 14.73
C ALA A 124 11.13 1.71 13.64
N LEU A 125 10.46 0.57 13.82
CA LEU A 125 10.41 -0.52 12.84
C LEU A 125 9.49 -0.22 11.64
N GLN A 126 8.54 0.71 11.80
CA GLN A 126 7.51 1.00 10.80
C GLN A 126 7.77 2.31 10.03
N LEU A 127 8.50 3.24 10.65
CA LEU A 127 8.76 4.57 10.11
C LEU A 127 10.16 4.66 9.48
N SER A 128 10.35 5.62 8.58
CA SER A 128 11.69 6.01 8.17
C SER A 128 12.42 6.70 9.32
N ASP A 129 13.75 6.65 9.33
CA ASP A 129 14.57 7.32 10.37
C ASP A 129 14.21 8.82 10.53
N TYR A 130 13.92 9.51 9.43
CA TYR A 130 13.48 10.91 9.46
C TYR A 130 12.13 11.09 10.18
N ALA A 131 11.12 10.28 9.82
CA ALA A 131 9.80 10.35 10.44
C ALA A 131 9.85 9.90 11.92
N PHE A 132 10.66 8.88 12.21
CA PHE A 132 10.91 8.44 13.58
C PHE A 132 11.50 9.55 14.44
N ARG A 133 12.51 10.29 13.94
CA ARG A 133 13.10 11.42 14.67
C ARG A 133 12.07 12.50 15.02
N MET A 134 11.19 12.87 14.09
CA MET A 134 10.13 13.84 14.35
C MET A 134 9.18 13.38 15.46
N VAL A 135 8.75 12.11 15.44
CA VAL A 135 7.84 11.55 16.45
C VAL A 135 8.54 11.41 17.80
N ALA A 136 9.80 10.99 17.81
CA ALA A 136 10.59 10.87 19.04
C ALA A 136 10.83 12.24 19.71
N GLU A 137 11.02 13.31 18.94
CA GLU A 137 11.13 14.68 19.47
C GLU A 137 9.81 15.16 20.10
N GLN A 138 8.68 14.90 19.45
CA GLN A 138 7.36 15.23 20.00
C GLN A 138 7.02 14.42 21.24
N HIS A 139 7.40 13.13 21.26
CA HIS A 139 7.21 12.26 22.41
C HIS A 139 8.00 12.76 23.62
N LYS A 140 9.26 13.17 23.43
CA LYS A 140 10.07 13.77 24.51
C LYS A 140 9.47 15.08 25.03
N GLY A 141 8.96 15.94 24.15
CA GLY A 141 8.31 17.20 24.54
C GLY A 141 7.06 16.99 25.41
N HIS A 142 6.22 16.00 25.07
CA HIS A 142 4.98 15.73 25.81
C HIS A 142 5.19 15.25 27.26
N TRP A 143 6.27 14.53 27.54
CA TRP A 143 6.60 14.06 28.89
C TRP A 143 7.43 15.06 29.71
N SER A 144 7.99 16.09 29.07
CA SER A 144 8.73 17.16 29.76
C SER A 144 7.82 18.20 30.42
N ASP A 145 6.59 18.37 29.90
CA ASP A 145 5.59 19.31 30.44
C ASP A 145 4.72 18.68 31.54
N GLY A 146 4.99 17.42 31.92
CA GLY A 146 4.21 16.62 32.87
C GLY A 146 4.85 16.38 34.24
N GLU A 147 6.07 16.87 34.50
CA GLU A 147 6.70 16.76 35.82
C GLU A 147 6.58 18.08 36.59
N LEU A 148 5.72 18.06 37.63
CA LEU A 148 5.63 19.01 38.74
C LEU A 148 6.77 18.82 39.73
#